data_AF-X0VWE7-F1
#
_entry.id   AF-X0VWE7-F1
#
_cell.length_a   1.000
_cell.length_b   1.000
_cell.length_c   1.000
_cell.angle_alpha   90.00
_cell.angle_beta   90.00
_cell.angle_gamma   90.00
#
_symmetry.space_group_name_H-M   'P 1'
#
loop_
_entity.id
_entity.type
_entity.pdbx_description
1 polymer ?
#
loop_
_entity_poly.entity_id
_entity_poly.type
_entity_poly.pdbx_seq_one_letter_code
_entity_poly.pdbx_strand_id
1 'polypeptide(L)'
;MKSARPTAANLRWAVEGMVEVVERMPGNSVREIKEAVRKESQIILERDIEINIKIGHNGLRLIPDRATILTHCNAGALATGGYGTALGVIRAACEAGKDIHVMVDETRPLLQGMRLTAFELTEENIPFTVIVDSAAGYLMRKKMV
;
A
#
# COMPACT_ATOMS: atom_id res chain seq x y z
N MET A 1 -13.93 16.60 -6.63
CA MET A 1 -13.04 15.52 -6.12
C MET A 1 -12.86 14.38 -7.12
N LYS A 2 -13.93 13.75 -7.65
CA LYS A 2 -13.82 12.59 -8.56
C LYS A 2 -12.91 12.78 -9.79
N SER A 3 -12.84 14.00 -10.34
CA SER A 3 -12.01 14.32 -11.52
C SER A 3 -10.53 14.59 -11.22
N ALA A 4 -10.13 14.65 -9.95
CA ALA A 4 -8.75 15.03 -9.58
C ALA A 4 -7.70 14.02 -10.06
N ARG A 5 -8.04 12.72 -10.06
CA ARG A 5 -7.21 11.63 -10.60
C ARG A 5 -8.11 10.62 -11.32
N PRO A 6 -8.39 10.79 -12.62
CA PRO A 6 -9.42 10.03 -13.33
C PRO A 6 -9.24 8.50 -13.33
N THR A 7 -7.99 8.03 -13.21
CA THR A 7 -7.63 6.61 -13.20
C THR A 7 -7.60 5.99 -11.80
N ALA A 8 -7.71 6.77 -10.73
CA ALA A 8 -7.70 6.27 -9.36
C ALA A 8 -9.10 5.74 -8.98
N ALA A 9 -9.36 4.47 -9.27
CA ALA A 9 -10.63 3.81 -8.95
C ALA A 9 -11.02 3.95 -7.47
N ASN A 10 -10.04 3.82 -6.55
CA ASN A 10 -10.26 3.97 -5.11
C ASN A 10 -10.79 5.35 -4.72
N LEU A 11 -10.29 6.43 -5.35
CA LEU A 11 -10.78 7.79 -5.10
C LEU A 11 -12.24 7.93 -5.53
N ARG A 12 -12.58 7.39 -6.71
CA ARG A 12 -13.95 7.43 -7.22
C ARG A 12 -14.89 6.66 -6.29
N TRP A 13 -14.54 5.42 -5.95
CA TRP A 13 -15.31 4.56 -5.04
C TRP A 13 -15.53 5.22 -3.68
N ALA A 14 -14.48 5.76 -3.06
CA ALA A 14 -14.59 6.39 -1.75
C ALA A 14 -15.52 7.61 -1.80
N VAL A 15 -15.34 8.50 -2.79
CA VAL A 15 -16.20 9.69 -2.94
C VAL A 15 -17.65 9.30 -3.25
N GLU A 16 -17.89 8.23 -4.00
CA GLU A 16 -19.24 7.70 -4.26
C GLU A 16 -19.90 7.20 -2.98
N GLY A 17 -19.21 6.39 -2.19
CA GLY A 17 -19.71 5.95 -0.88
C GLY A 17 -20.06 7.11 0.04
N MET A 18 -19.20 8.14 0.09
CA MET A 18 -19.48 9.35 0.89
C MET A 18 -20.73 10.10 0.43
N VAL A 19 -20.98 10.17 -0.88
CA VAL A 19 -22.19 10.81 -1.44
C VAL A 19 -23.43 10.00 -1.09
N GLU A 20 -23.37 8.68 -1.21
CA GLU A 20 -24.49 7.80 -0.86
C GLU A 20 -24.91 7.93 0.62
N VAL A 21 -23.96 8.13 1.54
CA VAL A 21 -24.30 8.37 2.96
C VAL A 21 -25.19 9.61 3.11
N VAL A 22 -24.86 10.69 2.42
CA VAL A 22 -25.63 11.93 2.48
C VAL A 22 -27.00 11.77 1.82
N GLU A 23 -27.07 11.10 0.67
CA GLU A 23 -28.32 10.87 -0.07
C GLU A 23 -29.33 10.02 0.70
N ARG A 24 -28.87 9.17 1.63
CA ARG A 24 -29.70 8.33 2.50
C ARG A 24 -30.23 9.04 3.75
N MET A 25 -29.90 10.31 3.96
CA MET A 25 -30.26 11.07 5.17
C MET A 25 -31.15 12.29 4.87
N PRO A 26 -32.24 12.15 4.06
CA PRO A 26 -33.13 13.27 3.83
C PRO A 26 -33.86 13.67 5.13
N GLY A 27 -33.88 14.96 5.44
CA GLY A 27 -34.54 15.50 6.64
C GLY A 27 -33.68 15.50 7.91
N ASN A 28 -32.48 14.92 7.89
CA ASN A 28 -31.52 15.07 8.98
C ASN A 28 -30.92 16.48 9.03
N SER A 29 -30.53 16.90 10.23
CA SER A 29 -29.83 18.15 10.43
C SER A 29 -28.42 18.12 9.83
N VAL A 30 -27.89 19.30 9.48
CA VAL A 30 -26.51 19.45 8.97
C VAL A 30 -25.48 18.84 9.92
N ARG A 31 -25.73 18.89 11.24
CA ARG A 31 -24.84 18.33 12.25
C ARG A 31 -24.79 16.80 12.15
N GLU A 32 -25.94 16.14 12.09
CA GLU A 32 -26.03 14.68 11.98
C GLU A 32 -25.38 14.17 10.68
N ILE A 33 -25.59 14.89 9.57
CA ILE A 33 -24.96 14.56 8.28
C ILE A 33 -23.43 14.64 8.40
N LYS A 34 -22.88 15.69 9.03
CA LYS A 34 -21.43 15.82 9.24
C LYS A 34 -20.87 14.69 10.10
N GLU A 35 -21.57 14.32 11.16
CA GLU A 35 -21.18 13.21 12.04
C GLU A 35 -21.20 11.87 11.28
N ALA A 36 -22.23 11.62 10.46
CA ALA A 36 -22.34 10.41 9.64
C ALA A 36 -21.23 10.31 8.58
N VAL A 37 -20.96 11.39 7.86
CA VAL A 37 -19.85 11.47 6.88
C VAL A 37 -18.51 11.25 7.55
N ARG A 38 -18.27 11.84 8.74
CA ARG A 38 -17.03 11.60 9.49
C ARG A 38 -16.91 10.13 9.89
N LYS A 39 -17.98 9.54 10.40
CA LYS A 39 -17.99 8.12 10.79
C LYS A 39 -17.70 7.20 9.61
N GLU A 40 -18.34 7.42 8.46
CA GLU A 40 -18.09 6.61 7.27
C GLU A 40 -16.64 6.73 6.79
N SER A 41 -16.06 7.94 6.81
CA SER A 41 -14.65 8.12 6.42
C SER A 41 -13.68 7.33 7.30
N GLN A 42 -13.99 7.21 8.60
CA GLN A 42 -13.20 6.42 9.54
C GLN A 42 -13.37 4.92 9.30
N ILE A 43 -14.58 4.46 8.99
CA ILE A 43 -14.87 3.07 8.62
C ILE A 43 -14.09 2.67 7.35
N ILE A 44 -14.06 3.55 6.34
CA ILE A 44 -13.28 3.31 5.11
C ILE A 44 -11.79 3.13 5.42
N LEU A 45 -11.23 3.99 6.28
CA LEU A 45 -9.83 3.91 6.70
C LEU A 45 -9.52 2.61 7.45
N GLU A 46 -10.32 2.28 8.48
CA GLU A 46 -10.14 1.07 9.28
C GLU A 46 -10.24 -0.19 8.43
N ARG A 47 -11.18 -0.21 7.49
CA ARG A 47 -11.35 -1.31 6.55
C ARG A 47 -10.16 -1.46 5.61
N ASP A 48 -9.59 -0.36 5.10
CA ASP A 48 -8.39 -0.42 4.25
C ASP A 48 -7.19 -1.00 5.00
N ILE A 49 -6.98 -0.57 6.25
CA ILE A 49 -5.93 -1.13 7.12
C ILE A 49 -6.14 -2.64 7.33
N GLU A 50 -7.36 -3.07 7.67
CA GLU A 50 -7.68 -4.47 7.89
C GLU A 50 -7.45 -5.32 6.63
N ILE A 51 -7.87 -4.79 5.46
CA ILE A 51 -7.64 -5.44 4.16
C ILE A 51 -6.14 -5.59 3.89
N ASN A 52 -5.35 -4.54 4.12
CA ASN A 52 -3.90 -4.56 3.88
C ASN A 52 -3.17 -5.56 4.77
N ILE A 53 -3.53 -5.63 6.07
CA ILE A 53 -3.01 -6.66 6.99
C ILE A 53 -3.36 -8.06 6.48
N LYS A 54 -4.60 -8.28 6.04
CA LYS A 54 -5.02 -9.56 5.45
C LYS A 54 -4.26 -9.86 4.16
N ILE A 55 -4.01 -8.88 3.29
CA ILE A 55 -3.20 -9.06 2.09
C ILE A 55 -1.80 -9.53 2.47
N GLY A 56 -1.17 -8.88 3.46
CA GLY A 56 0.15 -9.25 3.97
C GLY A 56 0.21 -10.71 4.43
N HIS A 57 -0.66 -11.09 5.37
CA HIS A 57 -0.71 -12.45 5.91
C HIS A 57 -1.09 -13.50 4.85
N ASN A 58 -1.99 -13.19 3.92
CA ASN A 58 -2.34 -14.11 2.84
C ASN A 58 -1.22 -14.26 1.81
N GLY A 59 -0.40 -13.23 1.61
CA GLY A 59 0.77 -13.24 0.74
C GLY A 59 1.97 -13.95 1.37
N LEU A 60 2.08 -13.94 2.71
CA LEU A 60 3.17 -14.56 3.47
C LEU A 60 3.45 -16.02 3.06
N ARG A 61 2.39 -16.79 2.79
CA ARG A 61 2.50 -18.20 2.35
C ARG A 61 3.24 -18.39 1.02
N LEU A 62 3.40 -17.33 0.23
CA LEU A 62 4.11 -17.34 -1.04
C LEU A 62 5.61 -17.06 -0.86
N ILE A 63 6.04 -16.57 0.31
CA ILE A 63 7.41 -16.17 0.60
C ILE A 63 8.14 -17.34 1.27
N PRO A 64 9.19 -17.90 0.66
CA PRO A 64 10.05 -18.91 1.29
C PRO A 64 10.76 -18.36 2.55
N ASP A 65 11.31 -19.23 3.39
CA ASP A 65 12.01 -18.80 4.62
C ASP A 65 13.27 -17.98 4.34
N ARG A 66 13.86 -18.17 3.16
CA ARG A 66 14.93 -17.33 2.63
C ARG A 66 14.58 -16.85 1.24
N ALA A 67 14.48 -15.53 1.04
CA ALA A 67 14.03 -14.97 -0.24
C ALA A 67 14.71 -13.64 -0.56
N THR A 68 14.93 -13.37 -1.85
CA THR A 68 15.16 -12.01 -2.34
C THR A 68 13.91 -11.57 -3.10
N ILE A 69 13.35 -10.43 -2.73
CA ILE A 69 12.06 -9.96 -3.25
C ILE A 69 12.31 -8.68 -4.03
N LEU A 70 11.98 -8.66 -5.32
CA LEU A 70 11.97 -7.43 -6.12
C LEU A 70 10.62 -6.74 -5.99
N THR A 71 10.63 -5.43 -5.72
CA THR A 71 9.44 -4.58 -5.70
C THR A 71 9.62 -3.33 -6.55
N HIS A 72 8.51 -2.75 -7.00
CA HIS A 72 8.47 -1.59 -7.90
C HIS A 72 7.46 -0.56 -7.43
N CYS A 73 7.77 0.72 -7.60
CA CYS A 73 7.02 1.86 -7.06
C CYS A 73 6.98 1.85 -5.51
N ASN A 74 5.99 2.54 -4.93
CA ASN A 74 5.66 2.43 -3.52
C ASN A 74 4.24 1.91 -3.32
N ALA A 75 4.15 0.74 -2.71
CA ALA A 75 2.90 0.08 -2.31
C ALA A 75 2.91 -0.23 -0.80
N GLY A 76 3.55 0.65 -0.02
CA GLY A 76 3.65 0.60 1.43
C GLY A 76 2.53 1.35 2.16
N ALA A 77 2.76 1.60 3.45
CA ALA A 77 1.81 2.29 4.31
C ALA A 77 1.58 3.73 3.86
N LEU A 78 2.58 4.38 3.26
CA LEU A 78 2.42 5.74 2.69
C LEU A 78 1.51 5.77 1.45
N ALA A 79 1.23 4.62 0.84
CA ALA A 79 0.36 4.50 -0.32
C ALA A 79 -1.07 4.05 0.02
N THR A 80 -1.35 3.72 1.29
CA THR A 80 -2.64 3.16 1.73
C THR A 80 -3.10 3.80 3.05
N GLY A 81 -4.19 3.30 3.65
CA GLY A 81 -4.61 3.69 5.00
C GLY A 81 -3.66 3.22 6.11
N GLY A 82 -2.74 2.31 5.79
CA GLY A 82 -1.75 1.75 6.69
C GLY A 82 -1.31 0.35 6.25
N TYR A 83 -0.17 -0.11 6.78
CA TYR A 83 0.46 -1.41 6.52
C TYR A 83 0.93 -1.67 5.07
N GLY A 84 0.20 -1.23 4.05
CA GLY A 84 0.54 -1.39 2.65
C GLY A 84 0.08 -2.73 2.05
N THR A 85 0.22 -2.85 0.73
CA THR A 85 -0.19 -4.04 -0.04
C THR A 85 1.02 -4.94 -0.32
N ALA A 86 1.78 -4.68 -1.38
CA ALA A 86 2.98 -5.46 -1.70
C ALA A 86 4.04 -5.33 -0.59
N LEU A 87 4.24 -4.12 -0.06
CA LEU A 87 5.16 -3.92 1.07
C LEU A 87 4.57 -4.49 2.37
N GLY A 88 3.24 -4.60 2.47
CA GLY A 88 2.57 -5.31 3.57
C GLY A 88 2.88 -6.82 3.60
N VAL A 89 3.04 -7.44 2.43
CA VAL A 89 3.51 -8.85 2.35
C VAL A 89 4.96 -8.99 2.81
N ILE A 90 5.82 -8.02 2.44
CA ILE A 90 7.22 -7.96 2.89
C ILE A 90 7.28 -7.78 4.42
N ARG A 91 6.47 -6.88 4.98
CA ARG A 91 6.33 -6.68 6.43
C ARG A 91 5.91 -7.96 7.13
N ALA A 92 4.84 -8.61 6.67
CA ALA A 92 4.37 -9.87 7.23
C ALA A 92 5.46 -10.96 7.22
N ALA A 93 6.30 -10.99 6.18
CA ALA A 93 7.43 -11.93 6.10
C ALA A 93 8.53 -11.61 7.12
N CYS A 94 8.86 -10.33 7.31
CA CYS A 94 9.81 -9.91 8.33
C CYS A 94 9.27 -10.16 9.76
N GLU A 95 8.00 -9.86 10.01
CA GLU A 95 7.30 -10.12 11.28
C GLU A 95 7.27 -11.62 11.63
N ALA A 96 7.16 -12.47 10.61
CA ALA A 96 7.24 -13.92 10.75
C ALA A 96 8.69 -14.45 10.92
N GLY A 97 9.70 -13.57 10.94
CA GLY A 97 11.10 -13.93 11.14
C GLY A 97 11.78 -14.58 9.93
N LYS A 98 11.25 -14.39 8.71
CA LYS A 98 11.88 -14.90 7.49
C LYS A 98 13.14 -14.10 7.13
N ASP A 99 14.15 -14.79 6.61
CA ASP A 99 15.39 -14.18 6.11
C ASP A 99 15.16 -13.61 4.70
N ILE A 100 14.70 -12.36 4.64
CA ILE A 100 14.39 -11.68 3.38
C ILE A 100 15.33 -10.51 3.10
N HIS A 101 15.60 -10.28 1.83
CA HIS A 101 16.23 -9.06 1.33
C HIS A 101 15.40 -8.47 0.20
N VAL A 102 15.18 -7.16 0.20
CA VAL A 102 14.33 -6.49 -0.80
C VAL A 102 15.18 -5.77 -1.84
N MET A 103 15.01 -6.09 -3.12
CA MET A 103 15.48 -5.25 -4.21
C MET A 103 14.39 -4.23 -4.56
N VAL A 104 14.73 -2.94 -4.51
CA VAL A 104 13.79 -1.84 -4.73
C VAL A 104 14.17 -1.14 -6.02
N ASP A 105 13.33 -1.25 -7.04
CA ASP A 105 13.46 -0.43 -8.25
C ASP A 105 13.29 1.06 -7.91
N GLU A 106 14.17 1.93 -8.41
CA GLU A 106 14.12 3.37 -8.11
C GLU A 106 12.77 4.01 -8.50
N THR A 107 12.14 3.50 -9.56
CA THR A 107 10.83 3.88 -10.12
C THR A 107 10.81 5.26 -10.77
N ARG A 108 11.49 5.40 -11.91
CA ARG A 108 11.45 6.64 -12.72
C ARG A 108 10.03 6.93 -13.25
N PRO A 109 9.70 8.22 -13.47
CA PRO A 109 10.53 9.41 -13.25
C PRO A 109 10.40 10.02 -11.85
N LEU A 110 9.41 9.60 -11.05
CA LEU A 110 9.06 10.25 -9.77
C LEU A 110 9.84 9.70 -8.57
N LEU A 111 10.54 8.58 -8.77
CA LEU A 111 11.42 7.93 -7.83
C LEU A 111 10.72 7.43 -6.57
N GLN A 112 9.51 6.86 -6.69
CA GLN A 112 8.75 6.40 -5.53
C GLN A 112 9.46 5.29 -4.77
N GLY A 113 10.09 4.33 -5.47
CA GLY A 113 10.81 3.26 -4.81
C GLY A 113 12.03 3.79 -4.04
N MET A 114 12.84 4.63 -4.68
CA MET A 114 14.01 5.23 -4.04
C MET A 114 13.64 6.19 -2.88
N ARG A 115 12.55 6.95 -3.00
CA ARG A 115 12.23 8.02 -2.02
C ARG A 115 11.29 7.56 -0.91
N LEU A 116 10.35 6.67 -1.21
CA LEU A 116 9.27 6.30 -0.29
C LEU A 116 9.44 4.87 0.20
N THR A 117 9.62 3.90 -0.70
CA THR A 117 9.79 2.50 -0.30
C THR A 117 11.08 2.29 0.48
N ALA A 118 12.21 2.81 -0.02
CA ALA A 118 13.47 2.75 0.71
C ALA A 118 13.37 3.44 2.09
N PHE A 119 12.66 4.57 2.18
CA PHE A 119 12.42 5.25 3.46
C PHE A 119 11.65 4.35 4.43
N GLU A 120 10.51 3.78 4.01
CA GLU A 120 9.71 2.89 4.85
C GLU A 120 10.53 1.66 5.32
N LEU A 121 11.31 1.04 4.42
CA LEU A 121 12.16 -0.11 4.77
C LEU A 121 13.31 0.25 5.71
N THR A 122 13.87 1.46 5.60
CA THR A 122 14.87 1.99 6.55
C THR A 122 14.26 2.16 7.94
N GLU A 123 13.11 2.82 8.07
CA GLU A 123 12.45 3.04 9.36
C GLU A 123 12.11 1.73 10.08
N GLU A 124 11.79 0.69 9.30
CA GLU A 124 11.42 -0.63 9.81
C GLU A 124 12.60 -1.60 9.95
N ASN A 125 13.83 -1.16 9.62
CA ASN A 125 15.05 -1.99 9.64
C ASN A 125 14.95 -3.27 8.78
N ILE A 126 14.20 -3.23 7.67
CA ILE A 126 14.09 -4.35 6.73
C ILE A 126 15.27 -4.28 5.73
N PRO A 127 16.08 -5.34 5.54
CA PRO A 127 17.21 -5.30 4.62
C PRO A 127 16.80 -5.06 3.17
N PHE A 128 17.45 -4.09 2.50
CA PHE A 128 17.16 -3.78 1.10
C PHE A 128 18.35 -3.24 0.31
N THR A 129 18.19 -3.20 -1.01
CA THR A 129 19.08 -2.52 -1.95
C THR A 129 18.27 -1.81 -3.02
N VAL A 130 18.53 -0.52 -3.23
CA VAL A 130 17.94 0.23 -4.34
C VAL A 130 18.71 -0.06 -5.62
N ILE A 131 17.99 -0.32 -6.71
CA ILE A 131 18.54 -0.54 -8.04
C ILE A 131 17.88 0.40 -9.05
N VAL A 132 18.57 0.67 -10.16
CA VAL A 132 17.94 1.37 -11.30
C VAL A 132 16.94 0.44 -11.99
N ASP A 133 15.83 0.98 -12.50
CA ASP A 133 14.74 0.19 -13.09
C ASP A 133 15.24 -0.78 -14.19
N SER A 134 16.22 -0.34 -14.97
CA SER A 134 16.79 -1.13 -16.07
C SER A 134 17.64 -2.33 -15.63
N ALA A 135 18.02 -2.41 -14.35
CA ALA A 135 18.83 -3.51 -13.81
C ALA A 135 17.98 -4.74 -13.46
N ALA A 136 16.66 -4.59 -13.24
CA ALA A 136 15.76 -5.66 -12.82
C ALA A 136 15.87 -6.92 -13.70
N GLY A 137 15.79 -6.75 -15.02
CA GLY A 137 15.88 -7.87 -15.97
C GLY A 137 17.24 -8.59 -15.93
N TYR A 138 18.33 -7.85 -15.72
CA TYR A 138 19.66 -8.44 -15.58
C TYR A 138 19.78 -9.27 -14.29
N LEU A 139 19.26 -8.75 -13.17
CA LEU A 139 19.32 -9.42 -11.86
C LEU A 139 18.46 -10.68 -11.82
N MET A 140 17.25 -10.64 -12.40
CA MET A 140 16.41 -11.84 -12.59
C MET A 140 17.12 -12.90 -13.43
N ARG A 141 17.76 -12.51 -14.54
CA ARG A 141 18.54 -13.45 -15.38
C ARG A 141 19.69 -14.09 -14.60
N LYS A 142 20.29 -13.35 -13.67
CA LYS A 142 21.35 -13.85 -12.78
C LYS A 142 20.82 -14.65 -11.58
N LYS A 143 19.49 -14.81 -11.44
CA LYS A 143 18.82 -15.47 -10.31
C LYS A 143 19.21 -14.85 -8.95
N MET A 144 19.34 -13.52 -8.96
CA MET A 144 19.57 -12.72 -7.76
C MET A 144 18.26 -12.19 -7.15
N VAL A 145 17.15 -12.47 -7.82
CA VAL A 145 15.76 -12.27 -7.39
C VAL A 145 15.06 -13.62 -7.56
#